data_AF-A0A2V5ML39-F1
#
_entry.id   AF-A0A2V5ML39-F1
#
_cell.length_a   1.000
_cell.length_b   1.000
_cell.length_c   1.000
_cell.angle_alpha   90.00
_cell.angle_beta   90.00
_cell.angle_gamma   90.00
#
_symmetry.space_group_name_H-M   'P 1'
#
loop_
_entity.id
_entity.type
_entity.pdbx_description
1 polymer ?
#
loop_
_entity_poly.entity_id
_entity_poly.type
_entity_poly.pdbx_seq_one_letter_code
_entity_poly.pdbx_strand_id
1 'polypeptide(L)'
;MPQLNNTTSNMNKTLLTLVAALSLAGAAFADHEPGHKVLVLKNKDGAAILGYDAVAYFTDNKAVKGNPKFESEYEGAKYYFASADHKRLFDASPAKYAPAYGGYCGYAASIDRLSPISPEWFQIIDGRLILQHNKKATDKFNADQKGNIVKADQNWPGLVVRNGTGGKTLVQTDNKGVALKGYDPVSYFADGKPAKGNPKIEATFNGALYHFVSLEHREIFEKAPTKYAPAYGGYCGYAASIGKVRPADPLLWSIVDGQLIVQHTKGAVELWEKDVIGNKAKADKFWPRLVEVKAGQKNPVDSLLGKSVLADAR
;
A
#
# COMPACT_ATOMS: atom_id res chain seq x y z
N MET A 1 -15.72 74.97 -40.04
CA MET A 1 -16.53 75.27 -38.84
C MET A 1 -16.26 74.18 -37.79
N PRO A 2 -16.04 74.56 -36.52
CA PRO A 2 -15.47 73.72 -35.46
C PRO A 2 -16.55 73.08 -34.57
N GLN A 3 -16.20 72.00 -33.85
CA GLN A 3 -16.56 71.64 -32.45
C GLN A 3 -15.71 70.38 -32.12
N LEU A 4 -14.66 70.37 -31.28
CA LEU A 4 -14.59 70.44 -29.81
C LEU A 4 -15.59 69.51 -29.08
N ASN A 5 -15.13 68.36 -28.59
CA ASN A 5 -14.83 68.14 -27.15
C ASN A 5 -14.72 66.66 -26.74
N ASN A 6 -13.55 66.35 -26.17
CA ASN A 6 -13.20 65.54 -25.00
C ASN A 6 -14.10 64.44 -24.41
N THR A 7 -13.35 63.49 -23.81
CA THR A 7 -13.66 62.57 -22.70
C THR A 7 -14.55 61.38 -23.09
N THR A 8 -14.18 60.12 -22.81
CA THR A 8 -13.76 59.58 -21.51
C THR A 8 -13.01 58.25 -21.67
N SER A 9 -12.01 58.09 -20.82
CA SER A 9 -11.41 56.85 -20.33
C SER A 9 -12.37 55.66 -20.30
N ASN A 10 -12.03 54.57 -21.02
CA ASN A 10 -12.46 53.23 -20.66
C ASN A 10 -11.24 52.37 -20.35
N MET A 11 -11.05 52.25 -19.04
CA MET A 11 -10.14 51.38 -18.33
C MET A 11 -10.41 49.93 -18.75
N ASN A 12 -9.51 49.33 -19.54
CA ASN A 12 -9.49 47.90 -19.78
C ASN A 12 -9.25 47.19 -18.45
N LYS A 13 -10.34 46.78 -17.80
CA LYS A 13 -10.31 45.83 -16.69
C LYS A 13 -9.89 44.48 -17.25
N THR A 14 -8.58 44.27 -17.31
CA THR A 14 -8.00 42.94 -17.49
C THR A 14 -8.42 42.10 -16.28
N LEU A 15 -9.46 41.30 -16.46
CA LEU A 15 -9.89 40.29 -15.49
C LEU A 15 -8.77 39.25 -15.41
N LEU A 16 -7.83 39.43 -14.48
CA LEU A 16 -6.95 38.35 -14.05
C LEU A 16 -7.83 37.32 -13.35
N THR A 17 -8.29 36.33 -14.10
CA THR A 17 -8.85 35.12 -13.53
C THR A 17 -7.69 34.37 -12.87
N LEU A 18 -7.49 34.63 -11.58
CA LEU A 18 -6.60 33.85 -10.73
C LEU A 18 -7.21 32.44 -10.66
N VAL A 19 -6.77 31.54 -11.53
CA VAL A 19 -7.01 30.11 -11.34
C VAL A 19 -6.19 29.72 -10.12
N ALA A 20 -6.83 29.81 -8.95
CA ALA A 20 -6.35 29.12 -7.77
C ALA A 20 -6.34 27.63 -8.11
N ALA A 21 -5.18 27.10 -8.47
CA ALA A 21 -4.93 25.68 -8.49
C ALA A 21 -5.12 25.21 -7.04
N LEU A 22 -6.34 24.77 -6.73
CA LEU A 22 -6.63 24.02 -5.54
C LEU A 22 -5.90 22.68 -5.73
N SER A 23 -4.63 22.65 -5.33
CA SER A 23 -3.93 21.40 -5.10
C SER A 23 -4.67 20.71 -3.95
N LEU A 24 -5.63 19.85 -4.32
CA LEU A 24 -6.15 18.84 -3.42
C LEU A 24 -4.94 18.08 -2.90
N ALA A 25 -4.63 18.34 -1.63
CA ALA A 25 -3.74 17.54 -0.83
C ALA A 25 -4.31 16.11 -0.80
N GLY A 26 -3.85 15.28 -1.74
CA GLY A 26 -3.97 13.83 -1.65
C GLY A 26 -2.97 13.34 -0.60
N ALA A 27 -3.22 13.66 0.66
CA ALA A 27 -2.52 13.04 1.77
C ALA A 27 -3.34 11.86 2.28
N ALA A 28 -2.64 10.74 2.47
CA ALA A 28 -2.99 9.63 3.34
C ALA A 28 -4.13 8.69 2.86
N PHE A 29 -3.87 7.93 1.80
CA PHE A 29 -4.19 6.48 1.74
C PHE A 29 -3.23 5.80 0.73
N ALA A 30 -1.92 5.93 0.94
CA ALA A 30 -0.96 4.98 0.40
C ALA A 30 -0.56 3.98 1.50
N ASP A 31 -1.51 3.61 2.35
CA ASP A 31 -1.33 2.56 3.34
C ASP A 31 -1.75 1.23 2.71
N HIS A 32 -0.75 0.37 2.52
CA HIS A 32 -0.88 -1.01 2.08
C HIS A 32 -1.57 -1.20 0.72
N GLU A 33 -0.80 -1.12 -0.37
CA GLU A 33 -1.07 -2.04 -1.48
C GLU A 33 -0.95 -3.46 -0.91
N PRO A 34 -2.06 -4.24 -0.80
CA PRO A 34 -1.91 -5.65 -0.49
C PRO A 34 -1.03 -6.21 -1.62
N GLY A 35 0.02 -6.96 -1.26
CA GLY A 35 1.05 -7.44 -2.19
C GLY A 35 2.43 -6.80 -2.05
N HIS A 36 2.49 -5.58 -1.50
CA HIS A 36 3.76 -4.95 -1.17
C HIS A 36 4.40 -5.68 0.01
N LYS A 37 5.40 -6.53 -0.27
CA LYS A 37 6.28 -7.03 0.77
C LYS A 37 7.01 -5.83 1.34
N VAL A 38 7.02 -5.73 2.66
CA VAL A 38 7.87 -4.78 3.37
C VAL A 38 8.97 -5.56 4.07
N LEU A 39 10.18 -5.03 4.02
CA LEU A 39 11.29 -5.51 4.83
C LEU A 39 11.77 -4.41 5.77
N VAL A 40 11.35 -4.46 7.04
CA VAL A 40 11.82 -3.57 8.11
C VAL A 40 12.52 -4.39 9.18
N LEU A 41 13.73 -3.97 9.57
CA LEU A 41 14.48 -4.54 10.68
C LEU A 41 13.76 -4.23 11.99
N LYS A 42 13.33 -5.29 12.67
CA LYS A 42 12.60 -5.22 13.94
C LYS A 42 13.38 -5.90 15.05
N ASN A 43 13.25 -5.39 16.28
CA ASN A 43 13.63 -6.17 17.45
C ASN A 43 12.56 -7.26 17.75
N LYS A 44 12.80 -8.06 18.80
CA LYS A 44 11.88 -9.13 19.24
C LYS A 44 10.46 -8.67 19.57
N ASP A 45 10.28 -7.39 19.90
CA ASP A 45 8.99 -6.79 20.26
C ASP A 45 8.32 -6.10 19.07
N GLY A 46 8.87 -6.26 17.86
CA GLY A 46 8.33 -5.70 16.61
C GLY A 46 8.71 -4.24 16.33
N ALA A 47 9.62 -3.65 17.12
CA ALA A 47 9.98 -2.24 16.98
C ALA A 47 11.10 -2.01 15.93
N ALA A 48 10.86 -1.06 15.02
CA ALA A 48 11.80 -0.60 14.00
C ALA A 48 13.05 0.02 14.62
N ILE A 49 14.18 -0.02 13.89
CA ILE A 49 15.49 0.52 14.33
C ILE A 49 15.86 0.03 15.75
N LEU A 50 15.46 -1.21 16.06
CA LEU A 50 15.66 -1.82 17.38
C LEU A 50 15.05 -1.01 18.54
N GLY A 51 14.00 -0.21 18.29
CA GLY A 51 13.31 0.65 19.26
C GLY A 51 13.96 2.02 19.47
N TYR A 52 14.80 2.48 18.54
CA TYR A 52 15.31 3.86 18.53
C TYR A 52 14.39 4.78 17.74
N ASP A 53 14.40 6.05 18.12
CA ASP A 53 13.59 7.10 17.54
C ASP A 53 14.13 7.49 16.16
N ALA A 54 13.33 7.24 15.13
CA ALA A 54 13.67 7.56 13.74
C ALA A 54 13.79 9.07 13.48
N VAL A 55 13.02 9.91 14.19
CA VAL A 55 13.02 11.37 14.04
C VAL A 55 14.25 11.98 14.68
N ALA A 56 14.70 11.43 15.83
CA ALA A 56 15.85 11.96 16.56
C ALA A 56 17.15 11.97 15.74
N TYR A 57 17.32 11.05 14.79
CA TYR A 57 18.47 11.09 13.87
C TYR A 57 18.50 12.35 13.00
N PHE A 58 17.35 12.93 12.68
CA PHE A 58 17.23 14.12 11.83
C PHE A 58 17.16 15.41 12.64
N THR A 59 16.50 15.41 13.80
CA THR A 59 16.28 16.61 14.62
C THR A 59 17.39 16.82 15.64
N ASP A 60 17.84 15.74 16.27
CA ASP A 60 18.78 15.77 17.38
C ASP A 60 20.19 15.35 16.93
N ASN A 61 20.31 14.83 15.72
CA ASN A 61 21.52 14.28 15.13
C ASN A 61 22.21 13.26 16.05
N LYS A 62 21.42 12.39 16.68
CA LYS A 62 21.89 11.34 17.58
C LYS A 62 20.92 10.17 17.63
N ALA A 63 21.42 8.98 17.94
CA ALA A 63 20.56 7.85 18.24
C ALA A 63 19.92 8.05 19.63
N VAL A 64 18.59 8.12 19.70
CA VAL A 64 17.85 8.21 20.96
C VAL A 64 16.94 7.01 21.09
N LYS A 65 16.93 6.39 22.26
CA LYS A 65 15.99 5.30 22.53
C LYS A 65 14.57 5.87 22.61
N GLY A 66 13.65 5.28 21.84
CA GLY A 66 12.24 5.66 21.88
C GLY A 66 11.55 5.18 23.15
N ASN A 67 10.48 5.85 23.53
CA ASN A 67 9.59 5.46 24.61
C ASN A 67 8.35 4.76 24.03
N PRO A 68 8.03 3.52 24.40
CA PRO A 68 6.84 2.81 23.91
C PRO A 68 5.51 3.53 24.16
N LYS A 69 5.46 4.51 25.07
CA LYS A 69 4.28 5.39 25.26
C LYS A 69 4.01 6.30 24.07
N PHE A 70 5.03 6.61 23.27
CA PHE A 70 4.93 7.39 22.05
C PHE A 70 5.24 6.46 20.88
N GLU A 71 4.22 5.76 20.38
CA GLU A 71 4.40 4.79 19.30
C GLU A 71 3.52 5.09 18.08
N SER A 72 3.94 4.63 16.91
CA SER A 72 3.15 4.65 15.67
C SER A 72 3.49 3.42 14.83
N GLU A 73 2.53 2.93 14.05
CA GLU A 73 2.76 1.81 13.15
C GLU A 73 2.97 2.32 11.72
N TYR A 74 4.03 1.83 11.07
CA TYR A 74 4.32 2.15 9.68
C TYR A 74 5.02 0.96 9.01
N GLU A 75 4.55 0.59 7.82
CA GLU A 75 5.02 -0.56 7.04
C GLU A 75 5.19 -1.87 7.88
N GLY A 76 4.25 -2.14 8.78
CA GLY A 76 4.26 -3.38 9.59
C GLY A 76 5.36 -3.44 10.66
N ALA A 77 5.84 -2.29 11.13
CA ALA A 77 6.72 -2.16 12.29
C ALA A 77 6.23 -1.04 13.24
N LYS A 78 6.55 -1.20 14.53
CA LYS A 78 6.31 -0.17 15.55
C LYS A 78 7.48 0.81 15.59
N TYR A 79 7.21 2.10 15.46
CA TYR A 79 8.19 3.16 15.67
C TYR A 79 7.97 3.77 17.05
N TYR A 80 9.02 3.83 17.87
CA TYR A 80 8.98 4.45 19.19
C TYR A 80 9.70 5.77 19.18
N PHE A 81 9.12 6.79 19.80
CA PHE A 81 9.65 8.15 19.80
C PHE A 81 10.06 8.57 21.21
N ALA A 82 11.11 9.38 21.31
CA ALA A 82 11.61 9.92 22.57
C ALA A 82 10.63 10.95 23.16
N SER A 83 9.78 11.57 22.33
CA SER A 83 8.82 12.59 22.72
C SER A 83 7.52 12.50 21.91
N ALA A 84 6.45 13.12 22.42
CA ALA A 84 5.20 13.28 21.69
C ALA A 84 5.37 14.16 20.43
N ASP A 85 6.36 15.06 20.43
CA ASP A 85 6.64 15.97 19.32
C ASP A 85 7.29 15.21 18.15
N HIS A 86 8.24 14.33 18.45
CA HIS A 86 8.83 13.42 17.45
C HIS A 86 7.77 12.49 16.85
N LYS A 87 6.88 11.93 17.68
CA LYS A 87 5.73 11.16 17.18
C LYS A 87 4.89 11.98 16.19
N ARG A 88 4.53 13.23 16.53
CA ARG A 88 3.75 14.09 15.62
C ARG A 88 4.49 14.39 14.31
N LEU A 89 5.81 14.62 14.36
CA LEU A 89 6.62 14.80 13.15
C LEU A 89 6.62 13.54 12.28
N PHE A 90 6.74 12.37 12.89
CA PHE A 90 6.67 11.10 12.17
C PHE A 90 5.29 10.88 11.56
N ASP A 91 4.20 11.01 12.33
CA ASP A 91 2.82 10.84 11.86
C ASP A 91 2.51 11.74 10.66
N ALA A 92 3.06 12.96 10.63
CA ALA A 92 2.87 13.90 9.54
C ALA A 92 3.61 13.50 8.25
N SER A 93 4.71 12.75 8.34
CA SER A 93 5.52 12.34 7.18
C SER A 93 6.37 11.09 7.46
N PRO A 94 5.77 9.89 7.62
CA PRO A 94 6.50 8.69 8.04
C PRO A 94 7.64 8.33 7.08
N ALA A 95 7.39 8.40 5.77
CA ALA A 95 8.36 8.09 4.73
C ALA A 95 9.62 8.97 4.76
N LYS A 96 9.54 10.20 5.31
CA LYS A 96 10.69 11.09 5.47
C LYS A 96 11.66 10.58 6.52
N TYR A 97 11.14 10.03 7.61
CA TYR A 97 11.93 9.65 8.78
C TYR A 97 12.25 8.15 8.81
N ALA A 98 11.48 7.33 8.10
CA ALA A 98 11.76 5.90 7.96
C ALA A 98 13.18 5.70 7.39
N PRO A 99 13.97 4.77 7.97
CA PRO A 99 15.34 4.54 7.54
C PRO A 99 15.37 3.94 6.13
N ALA A 100 16.37 4.35 5.34
CA ALA A 100 16.69 3.67 4.11
C ALA A 100 16.93 2.17 4.38
N TYR A 101 16.61 1.35 3.38
CA TYR A 101 16.81 -0.09 3.44
C TYR A 101 16.14 -0.73 4.67
N GLY A 102 14.97 -0.21 5.08
CA GLY A 102 14.18 -0.74 6.18
C GLY A 102 14.91 -0.77 7.53
N GLY A 103 15.99 0.01 7.69
CA GLY A 103 16.81 0.00 8.90
C GLY A 103 17.84 -1.13 8.96
N TYR A 104 18.09 -1.83 7.85
CA TYR A 104 19.24 -2.72 7.70
C TYR A 104 20.51 -1.93 7.32
N CYS A 105 21.67 -2.57 7.48
CA CYS A 105 22.97 -1.99 7.15
C CYS A 105 23.06 -1.62 5.66
N GLY A 106 23.29 -0.32 5.36
CA GLY A 106 23.39 0.19 4.00
C GLY A 106 24.54 -0.42 3.19
N TYR A 107 25.69 -0.69 3.82
CA TYR A 107 26.77 -1.41 3.14
C TYR A 107 26.42 -2.86 2.83
N ALA A 108 25.68 -3.55 3.71
CA ALA A 108 25.25 -4.91 3.43
C ALA A 108 24.28 -4.93 2.23
N ALA A 109 23.35 -3.97 2.18
CA ALA A 109 22.43 -3.83 1.05
C ALA A 109 23.20 -3.58 -0.28
N SER A 110 24.29 -2.80 -0.27
CA SER A 110 25.10 -2.55 -1.48
C SER A 110 25.81 -3.78 -2.04
N ILE A 111 25.96 -4.83 -1.23
CA ILE A 111 26.53 -6.13 -1.65
C ILE A 111 25.48 -7.25 -1.67
N ASP A 112 24.19 -6.91 -1.80
CA ASP A 112 23.04 -7.81 -1.88
C ASP A 112 22.94 -8.78 -0.68
N ARG A 113 23.12 -8.23 0.53
CA ARG A 113 23.02 -8.93 1.82
C ARG A 113 22.19 -8.13 2.82
N LEU A 114 21.70 -8.82 3.85
CA LEU A 114 21.11 -8.19 5.03
C LEU A 114 22.06 -8.33 6.20
N SER A 115 22.20 -7.27 6.98
CA SER A 115 22.92 -7.28 8.25
C SER A 115 22.21 -6.32 9.21
N PRO A 116 22.04 -6.70 10.50
CA PRO A 116 21.47 -5.79 11.49
C PRO A 116 22.36 -4.56 11.66
N ILE A 117 21.83 -3.52 12.29
CA ILE A 117 22.54 -2.25 12.49
C ILE A 117 23.05 -2.13 13.93
N SER A 118 23.99 -1.21 14.12
CA SER A 118 24.24 -0.61 15.42
C SER A 118 23.72 0.84 15.35
N PRO A 119 22.76 1.24 16.20
CA PRO A 119 22.06 2.53 16.10
C PRO A 119 22.97 3.76 16.03
N GLU A 120 24.13 3.71 16.67
CA GLU A 120 25.10 4.81 16.70
C GLU A 120 25.86 5.01 15.37
N TRP A 121 25.85 4.02 14.48
CA TRP A 121 26.52 4.12 13.18
C TRP A 121 25.53 4.54 12.10
N PHE A 122 25.26 5.84 12.01
CA PHE A 122 24.31 6.40 11.06
C PHE A 122 24.88 7.60 10.30
N GLN A 123 24.29 7.89 9.14
CA GLN A 123 24.52 9.11 8.36
C GLN A 123 23.19 9.55 7.75
N ILE A 124 22.96 10.87 7.66
CA ILE A 124 21.88 11.44 6.84
C ILE A 124 22.50 11.84 5.49
N ILE A 125 22.13 11.15 4.42
CA ILE A 125 22.67 11.39 3.07
C ILE A 125 21.50 11.63 2.14
N ASP A 126 21.49 12.78 1.45
CA ASP A 126 20.40 13.22 0.56
C ASP A 126 19.02 13.14 1.25
N GLY A 127 18.98 13.50 2.54
CA GLY A 127 17.75 13.48 3.35
C GLY A 127 17.26 12.09 3.76
N ARG A 128 18.06 11.02 3.54
CA ARG A 128 17.74 9.65 3.96
C ARG A 128 18.61 9.23 5.14
N LEU A 129 18.00 8.59 6.15
CA LEU A 129 18.72 7.95 7.25
C LEU A 129 19.32 6.63 6.76
N ILE A 130 20.65 6.54 6.70
CA ILE A 130 21.40 5.32 6.36
C ILE A 130 22.12 4.82 7.60
N LEU A 131 21.78 3.61 8.03
CA LEU A 131 22.35 2.95 9.20
C LEU A 131 23.39 1.90 8.78
N GLN A 132 24.37 1.64 9.64
CA GLN A 132 25.45 0.69 9.41
C GLN A 132 25.56 -0.30 10.56
N HIS A 133 26.12 -1.48 10.27
CA HIS A 133 26.33 -2.51 11.28
C HIS A 133 27.41 -2.14 12.30
N ASN A 134 28.48 -1.51 11.84
CA ASN A 134 29.65 -1.15 12.65
C ASN A 134 30.58 -0.19 11.89
N LYS A 135 31.71 0.18 12.52
CA LYS A 135 32.76 1.00 11.91
C LYS A 135 33.25 0.46 10.56
N LYS A 136 33.55 -0.84 10.47
CA LYS A 136 34.09 -1.45 9.25
C LYS A 136 33.12 -1.34 8.07
N ALA A 137 31.83 -1.55 8.31
CA ALA A 137 30.79 -1.32 7.32
C ALA A 137 30.71 0.15 6.90
N THR A 138 30.80 1.07 7.87
CA THR A 138 30.83 2.52 7.63
C THR A 138 32.02 2.94 6.76
N ASP A 139 33.23 2.50 7.10
CA ASP A 139 34.45 2.80 6.35
C ASP A 139 34.34 2.28 4.90
N LYS A 140 33.83 1.05 4.71
CA LYS A 140 33.63 0.46 3.39
C LYS A 140 32.53 1.12 2.57
N PHE A 141 31.44 1.54 3.22
CA PHE A 141 30.38 2.31 2.57
C PHE A 141 30.94 3.65 2.06
N ASN A 142 31.70 4.34 2.91
CA ASN A 142 32.21 5.68 2.63
C ASN A 142 33.39 5.69 1.64
N ALA A 143 34.11 4.58 1.48
CA ALA A 143 35.15 4.44 0.45
C ALA A 143 34.63 4.66 -0.99
N ASP A 144 33.35 4.37 -1.24
CA ASP A 144 32.62 4.68 -2.48
C ASP A 144 31.15 4.96 -2.14
N GLN A 145 30.89 6.07 -1.45
CA GLN A 145 29.56 6.37 -0.90
C GLN A 145 28.48 6.41 -1.99
N LYS A 146 28.74 7.14 -3.09
CA LYS A 146 27.79 7.27 -4.20
C LYS A 146 27.55 5.94 -4.90
N GLY A 147 28.61 5.19 -5.22
CA GLY A 147 28.47 3.89 -5.88
C GLY A 147 27.79 2.84 -5.00
N ASN A 148 28.04 2.86 -3.69
CA ASN A 148 27.36 1.97 -2.74
C ASN A 148 25.88 2.30 -2.58
N ILE A 149 25.48 3.58 -2.61
CA ILE A 149 24.05 3.97 -2.61
C ILE A 149 23.36 3.43 -3.87
N VAL A 150 23.94 3.65 -5.05
CA VAL A 150 23.38 3.15 -6.31
C VAL A 150 23.20 1.63 -6.27
N LYS A 151 24.22 0.88 -5.83
CA LYS A 151 24.14 -0.58 -5.71
C LYS A 151 23.08 -1.00 -4.69
N ALA A 152 23.02 -0.36 -3.54
CA ALA A 152 22.04 -0.68 -2.51
C ALA A 152 20.60 -0.42 -2.98
N ASP A 153 20.36 0.70 -3.65
CA ASP A 153 19.05 1.04 -4.23
C ASP A 153 18.64 0.05 -5.33
N GLN A 154 19.58 -0.43 -6.15
CA GLN A 154 19.33 -1.47 -7.15
C GLN A 154 19.04 -2.85 -6.53
N ASN A 155 19.75 -3.23 -5.47
CA ASN A 155 19.58 -4.54 -4.83
C ASN A 155 18.34 -4.62 -3.93
N TRP A 156 17.96 -3.49 -3.31
CA TRP A 156 16.95 -3.45 -2.26
C TRP A 156 15.60 -4.07 -2.64
N PRO A 157 15.01 -3.78 -3.82
CA PRO A 157 13.77 -4.43 -4.25
C PRO A 157 13.87 -5.97 -4.24
N GLY A 158 14.99 -6.53 -4.68
CA GLY A 158 15.24 -7.97 -4.66
C GLY A 158 15.34 -8.53 -3.23
N LEU A 159 15.99 -7.80 -2.32
CA LEU A 159 16.07 -8.17 -0.91
C LEU A 159 14.69 -8.15 -0.24
N VAL A 160 13.84 -7.17 -0.56
CA VAL A 160 12.45 -7.09 -0.10
C VAL A 160 11.63 -8.25 -0.64
N VAL A 161 11.75 -8.62 -1.91
CA VAL A 161 11.04 -9.78 -2.48
C VAL A 161 11.42 -11.07 -1.77
N ARG A 162 12.72 -11.29 -1.49
CA ARG A 162 13.22 -12.52 -0.88
C ARG A 162 12.92 -12.62 0.62
N ASN A 163 13.03 -11.52 1.36
CA ASN A 163 13.04 -11.54 2.83
C ASN A 163 11.89 -10.76 3.46
N GLY A 164 11.22 -9.89 2.69
CA GLY A 164 10.14 -9.06 3.18
C GLY A 164 8.89 -9.87 3.53
N THR A 165 8.16 -9.36 4.51
CA THR A 165 6.84 -9.82 4.88
C THR A 165 5.83 -8.88 4.26
N GLY A 166 4.93 -9.40 3.42
CA GLY A 166 3.75 -8.63 3.01
C GLY A 166 2.69 -8.69 4.10
N GLY A 167 1.77 -7.72 4.10
CA GLY A 167 0.50 -7.89 4.80
C GLY A 167 -0.13 -9.23 4.41
N LYS A 168 -0.80 -9.88 5.35
CA LYS A 168 -1.61 -11.07 5.05
C LYS A 168 -2.51 -10.73 3.85
N THR A 169 -2.52 -11.57 2.82
CA THR A 169 -3.46 -11.41 1.70
C THR A 169 -4.51 -12.50 1.77
N LEU A 170 -5.74 -12.12 1.46
CA LEU A 170 -6.86 -13.05 1.34
C LEU A 170 -7.43 -12.90 -0.06
N VAL A 171 -7.01 -13.76 -0.98
CA VAL A 171 -7.48 -13.77 -2.37
C VAL A 171 -8.18 -15.11 -2.62
N GLN A 172 -9.37 -15.04 -3.22
CA GLN A 172 -10.09 -16.23 -3.64
C GLN A 172 -9.40 -16.82 -4.87
N THR A 173 -8.84 -18.01 -4.69
CA THR A 173 -8.25 -18.78 -5.79
C THR A 173 -8.91 -20.14 -5.94
N ASP A 174 -8.77 -20.75 -7.11
CA ASP A 174 -9.00 -22.18 -7.27
C ASP A 174 -7.84 -23.03 -6.70
N ASN A 175 -7.89 -24.35 -6.92
CA ASN A 175 -6.86 -25.28 -6.46
C ASN A 175 -5.50 -25.14 -7.17
N LYS A 176 -5.43 -24.35 -8.24
CA LYS A 176 -4.19 -24.01 -8.96
C LYS A 176 -3.69 -22.60 -8.60
N GLY A 177 -4.33 -21.91 -7.66
CA GLY A 177 -3.96 -20.54 -7.29
C GLY A 177 -4.50 -19.47 -8.24
N VAL A 178 -5.42 -19.81 -9.15
CA VAL A 178 -5.96 -18.87 -10.14
C VAL A 178 -7.05 -18.01 -9.52
N ALA A 179 -6.86 -16.69 -9.54
CA ALA A 179 -7.81 -15.69 -9.07
C ALA A 179 -8.99 -15.51 -10.03
N LEU A 180 -10.12 -15.03 -9.51
CA LEU A 180 -11.30 -14.63 -10.31
C LEU A 180 -11.79 -15.75 -11.25
N LYS A 181 -11.57 -17.00 -10.86
CA LYS A 181 -11.78 -18.21 -11.68
C LYS A 181 -11.14 -18.10 -13.07
N GLY A 182 -10.05 -17.33 -13.23
CA GLY A 182 -9.30 -17.09 -14.47
C GLY A 182 -9.98 -16.17 -15.48
N TYR A 183 -10.94 -15.34 -15.06
CA TYR A 183 -11.39 -14.19 -15.85
C TYR A 183 -10.35 -13.06 -15.76
N ASP A 184 -10.23 -12.30 -16.85
CA ASP A 184 -9.31 -11.19 -16.95
C ASP A 184 -9.83 -9.98 -16.15
N PRO A 185 -9.13 -9.54 -15.09
CA PRO A 185 -9.57 -8.40 -14.29
C PRO A 185 -9.63 -7.08 -15.06
N VAL A 186 -8.81 -6.90 -16.11
CA VAL A 186 -8.77 -5.69 -16.94
C VAL A 186 -9.98 -5.61 -17.86
N SER A 187 -10.50 -6.75 -18.34
CA SER A 187 -11.65 -6.80 -19.26
C SER A 187 -12.92 -6.12 -18.71
N TYR A 188 -13.13 -6.19 -17.39
CA TYR A 188 -14.25 -5.51 -16.70
C TYR A 188 -14.22 -3.99 -16.88
N PHE A 189 -13.02 -3.41 -17.02
CA PHE A 189 -12.82 -1.96 -17.13
C PHE A 189 -12.58 -1.53 -18.57
N ALA A 190 -11.69 -2.23 -19.28
CA ALA A 190 -11.30 -1.88 -20.65
C ALA A 190 -12.39 -2.23 -21.66
N ASP A 191 -13.00 -3.40 -21.51
CA ASP A 191 -14.00 -3.91 -22.46
C ASP A 191 -15.45 -3.74 -21.95
N GLY A 192 -15.61 -3.36 -20.68
CA GLY A 192 -16.90 -3.26 -20.01
C GLY A 192 -17.62 -4.60 -19.83
N LYS A 193 -16.90 -5.72 -19.93
CA LYS A 193 -17.47 -7.07 -19.78
C LYS A 193 -16.44 -8.09 -19.31
N PRO A 194 -16.85 -9.11 -18.52
CA PRO A 194 -15.96 -10.20 -18.12
C PRO A 194 -15.57 -11.03 -19.33
N ALA A 195 -14.26 -11.21 -19.53
CA ALA A 195 -13.72 -12.10 -20.56
C ALA A 195 -12.77 -13.13 -19.96
N LYS A 196 -12.78 -14.34 -20.52
CA LYS A 196 -11.95 -15.43 -20.01
C LYS A 196 -10.51 -15.29 -20.51
N GLY A 197 -9.56 -15.17 -19.58
CA GLY A 197 -8.14 -15.02 -19.91
C GLY A 197 -7.50 -16.31 -20.42
N ASN A 198 -6.43 -16.17 -21.19
CA ASN A 198 -5.60 -17.27 -21.66
C ASN A 198 -4.60 -17.67 -20.55
N PRO A 199 -4.57 -18.93 -20.08
CA PRO A 199 -3.62 -19.38 -19.06
C PRO A 199 -2.13 -19.23 -19.44
N LYS A 200 -1.80 -18.97 -20.71
CA LYS A 200 -0.42 -18.69 -21.16
C LYS A 200 -0.05 -17.21 -21.02
N ILE A 201 -1.01 -16.34 -20.70
CA ILE A 201 -0.81 -14.90 -20.52
C ILE A 201 -1.20 -14.59 -19.09
N GLU A 202 -0.21 -14.57 -18.21
CA GLU A 202 -0.44 -14.55 -16.76
C GLU A 202 0.49 -13.58 -16.02
N ALA A 203 0.02 -13.11 -14.88
CA ALA A 203 0.81 -12.33 -13.92
C ALA A 203 0.39 -12.70 -12.49
N THR A 204 1.30 -12.52 -11.54
CA THR A 204 1.04 -12.79 -10.12
C THR A 204 0.85 -11.50 -9.35
N PHE A 205 -0.19 -11.44 -8.51
CA PHE A 205 -0.40 -10.35 -7.57
C PHE A 205 -1.08 -10.90 -6.31
N ASN A 206 -0.65 -10.47 -5.12
CA ASN A 206 -1.21 -10.89 -3.83
C ASN A 206 -1.16 -12.39 -3.54
N GLY A 207 -0.18 -13.07 -4.13
CA GLY A 207 -0.02 -14.52 -4.03
C GLY A 207 -1.02 -15.31 -4.90
N ALA A 208 -1.72 -14.65 -5.81
CA ALA A 208 -2.65 -15.26 -6.74
C ALA A 208 -2.25 -15.03 -8.19
N LEU A 209 -2.60 -16.01 -9.05
CA LEU A 209 -2.34 -16.00 -10.48
C LEU A 209 -3.54 -15.41 -11.24
N TYR A 210 -3.29 -14.40 -12.07
CA TYR A 210 -4.30 -13.79 -12.93
C TYR A 210 -4.02 -14.13 -14.40
N HIS A 211 -5.06 -14.42 -15.16
CA HIS A 211 -4.97 -14.68 -16.60
C HIS A 211 -5.55 -13.52 -17.39
N PHE A 212 -4.98 -13.23 -18.55
CA PHE A 212 -5.37 -12.09 -19.39
C PHE A 212 -5.77 -12.53 -20.78
N VAL A 213 -6.69 -11.80 -21.42
CA VAL A 213 -7.10 -12.08 -22.81
C VAL A 213 -6.01 -11.68 -23.81
N SER A 214 -5.13 -10.74 -23.43
CA SER A 214 -4.05 -10.22 -24.28
C SER A 214 -2.82 -9.86 -23.44
N LEU A 215 -1.65 -9.77 -24.10
CA LEU A 215 -0.42 -9.26 -23.49
C LEU A 215 -0.59 -7.80 -23.03
N GLU A 216 -1.34 -7.00 -23.79
CA GLU A 216 -1.64 -5.61 -23.43
C GLU A 216 -2.39 -5.50 -22.10
N HIS A 217 -3.42 -6.33 -21.87
CA HIS A 217 -4.15 -6.34 -20.60
C HIS A 217 -3.24 -6.74 -19.44
N ARG A 218 -2.37 -7.73 -19.64
CA ARG A 218 -1.36 -8.10 -18.64
C ARG A 218 -0.46 -6.91 -18.30
N GLU A 219 0.06 -6.20 -19.28
CA GLU A 219 0.91 -5.02 -19.07
C GLU A 219 0.17 -3.89 -18.34
N ILE A 220 -1.10 -3.66 -18.68
CA ILE A 220 -1.97 -2.69 -18.00
C ILE A 220 -2.13 -3.08 -16.52
N PHE A 221 -2.35 -4.37 -16.24
CA PHE A 221 -2.46 -4.87 -14.88
C PHE A 221 -1.16 -4.75 -14.11
N GLU A 222 -0.01 -5.15 -14.67
CA GLU A 222 1.29 -5.08 -13.99
C GLU A 222 1.70 -3.64 -13.63
N LYS A 223 1.26 -2.64 -14.41
CA LYS A 223 1.50 -1.21 -14.12
C LYS A 223 0.66 -0.66 -12.97
N ALA A 224 -0.54 -1.20 -12.74
CA ALA A 224 -1.46 -0.69 -11.73
C ALA A 224 -2.39 -1.81 -11.20
N PRO A 225 -1.86 -2.85 -10.54
CA PRO A 225 -2.64 -4.06 -10.23
C PRO A 225 -3.77 -3.78 -9.24
N THR A 226 -3.60 -2.85 -8.31
CA THR A 226 -4.62 -2.42 -7.34
C THR A 226 -5.85 -1.77 -7.97
N LYS A 227 -5.71 -1.19 -9.17
CA LYS A 227 -6.84 -0.62 -9.91
C LYS A 227 -7.76 -1.69 -10.48
N TYR A 228 -7.20 -2.81 -10.93
CA TYR A 228 -7.92 -3.83 -11.70
C TYR A 228 -8.24 -5.08 -10.89
N ALA A 229 -7.43 -5.40 -9.88
CA ALA A 229 -7.68 -6.53 -9.00
C ALA A 229 -9.06 -6.37 -8.33
N PRO A 230 -9.84 -7.46 -8.19
CA PRO A 230 -11.14 -7.39 -7.56
C PRO A 230 -11.02 -6.93 -6.11
N ALA A 231 -11.90 -6.02 -5.71
CA ALA A 231 -12.09 -5.67 -4.32
C ALA A 231 -12.35 -6.94 -3.48
N TYR A 232 -11.97 -6.87 -2.21
CA TYR A 232 -12.13 -7.97 -1.27
C TYR A 232 -11.53 -9.30 -1.77
N GLY A 233 -10.40 -9.21 -2.49
CA GLY A 233 -9.67 -10.37 -2.99
C GLY A 233 -10.47 -11.28 -3.91
N GLY A 234 -11.52 -10.77 -4.57
CA GLY A 234 -12.39 -11.58 -5.43
C GLY A 234 -13.44 -12.40 -4.69
N TYR A 235 -13.60 -12.19 -3.39
CA TYR A 235 -14.75 -12.71 -2.63
C TYR A 235 -15.98 -11.81 -2.79
N CYS A 236 -17.15 -12.33 -2.38
CA CYS A 236 -18.43 -11.66 -2.47
C CYS A 236 -18.45 -10.34 -1.67
N GLY A 237 -18.69 -9.21 -2.35
CA GLY A 237 -18.73 -7.88 -1.73
C GLY A 237 -19.83 -7.75 -0.68
N TYR A 238 -21.03 -8.28 -0.93
CA TYR A 238 -22.10 -8.27 0.07
C TYR A 238 -21.77 -9.15 1.29
N ALA A 239 -21.08 -10.28 1.09
CA ALA A 239 -20.64 -11.08 2.23
C ALA A 239 -19.64 -10.30 3.09
N ALA A 240 -18.70 -9.58 2.46
CA ALA A 240 -17.76 -8.72 3.16
C ALA A 240 -18.48 -7.62 3.96
N SER A 241 -19.55 -7.04 3.43
CA SER A 241 -20.34 -5.99 4.12
C SER A 241 -21.05 -6.47 5.39
N ILE A 242 -21.22 -7.79 5.55
CA ILE A 242 -21.79 -8.41 6.75
C ILE A 242 -20.75 -9.20 7.55
N GLY A 243 -19.45 -8.91 7.33
CA GLY A 243 -18.35 -9.51 8.08
C GLY A 243 -18.17 -11.01 7.81
N LYS A 244 -18.39 -11.44 6.56
CA LYS A 244 -18.20 -12.82 6.10
C LYS A 244 -17.34 -12.89 4.84
N VAL A 245 -16.80 -14.06 4.56
CA VAL A 245 -16.08 -14.39 3.34
C VAL A 245 -16.85 -15.49 2.60
N ARG A 246 -17.30 -15.21 1.38
CA ARG A 246 -18.00 -16.17 0.50
C ARG A 246 -17.42 -16.11 -0.90
N PRO A 247 -17.28 -17.26 -1.59
CA PRO A 247 -16.73 -17.25 -2.93
C PRO A 247 -17.62 -16.43 -3.88
N ALA A 248 -17.05 -15.69 -4.81
CA ALA A 248 -17.82 -14.95 -5.80
C ALA A 248 -18.01 -15.73 -7.11
N ASP A 249 -19.01 -15.31 -7.87
CA ASP A 249 -19.15 -15.59 -9.30
C ASP A 249 -18.64 -14.37 -10.09
N PRO A 250 -17.58 -14.51 -10.90
CA PRO A 250 -17.04 -13.43 -11.73
C PRO A 250 -18.04 -12.82 -12.72
N LEU A 251 -19.16 -13.51 -13.00
CA LEU A 251 -20.22 -13.01 -13.87
C LEU A 251 -21.25 -12.13 -13.15
N LEU A 252 -21.22 -12.08 -11.81
CA LEU A 252 -22.08 -11.22 -11.00
C LEU A 252 -21.23 -10.08 -10.45
N TRP A 253 -21.17 -8.97 -11.16
CA TRP A 253 -20.19 -7.91 -10.87
C TRP A 253 -20.77 -6.51 -11.06
N SER A 254 -20.08 -5.54 -10.47
CA SER A 254 -20.30 -4.10 -10.67
C SER A 254 -18.98 -3.35 -10.47
N ILE A 255 -18.82 -2.21 -11.12
CA ILE A 255 -17.75 -1.25 -10.78
C ILE A 255 -18.34 -0.20 -9.85
N VAL A 256 -17.80 -0.07 -8.65
CA VAL A 256 -18.22 0.92 -7.66
C VAL A 256 -16.97 1.66 -7.19
N ASP A 257 -16.99 2.99 -7.26
CA ASP A 257 -15.84 3.85 -6.94
C ASP A 257 -14.54 3.43 -7.64
N GLY A 258 -14.66 2.99 -8.89
CA GLY A 258 -13.52 2.53 -9.69
C GLY A 258 -12.94 1.18 -9.29
N GLN A 259 -13.62 0.41 -8.41
CA GLN A 259 -13.19 -0.92 -7.99
C GLN A 259 -14.14 -2.01 -8.50
N LEU A 260 -13.58 -3.15 -8.92
CA LEU A 260 -14.35 -4.31 -9.33
C LEU A 260 -14.89 -5.05 -8.11
N ILE A 261 -16.21 -5.09 -7.96
CA ILE A 261 -16.90 -5.83 -6.90
C ILE A 261 -17.65 -7.00 -7.52
N VAL A 262 -17.35 -8.21 -7.06
CA VAL A 262 -18.00 -9.45 -7.49
C VAL A 262 -18.90 -10.02 -6.39
N GLN A 263 -19.95 -10.74 -6.77
CA GLN A 263 -20.98 -11.25 -5.87
C GLN A 263 -21.13 -12.77 -5.97
N HIS A 264 -21.58 -13.41 -4.90
CA HIS A 264 -21.73 -14.88 -4.85
C HIS A 264 -22.95 -15.39 -5.63
N THR A 265 -24.09 -14.71 -5.51
CA THR A 265 -25.40 -15.12 -6.03
C THR A 265 -26.22 -13.91 -6.46
N LYS A 266 -27.25 -14.12 -7.27
CA LYS A 266 -28.20 -13.06 -7.64
C LYS A 266 -28.85 -12.39 -6.43
N GLY A 267 -29.21 -13.15 -5.39
CA GLY A 267 -29.71 -12.57 -4.14
C GLY A 267 -28.68 -11.68 -3.43
N ALA A 268 -27.38 -11.98 -3.52
CA ALA A 268 -26.34 -11.09 -3.00
C ALA A 268 -26.21 -9.81 -3.84
N VAL A 269 -26.42 -9.89 -5.16
CA VAL A 269 -26.52 -8.69 -6.03
C VAL A 269 -27.69 -7.81 -5.59
N GLU A 270 -28.88 -8.37 -5.43
CA GLU A 270 -30.07 -7.62 -4.99
C GLU A 270 -29.87 -6.96 -3.61
N LEU A 271 -29.23 -7.65 -2.68
CA LEU A 271 -28.94 -7.10 -1.35
C LEU A 271 -27.85 -6.03 -1.37
N TRP A 272 -26.85 -6.18 -2.26
CA TRP A 272 -25.83 -5.18 -2.50
C TRP A 272 -26.45 -3.89 -3.06
N GLU A 273 -27.28 -4.02 -4.09
CA GLU A 273 -27.91 -2.91 -4.82
C GLU A 273 -28.90 -2.10 -3.99
N LYS A 274 -29.52 -2.70 -2.97
CA LYS A 274 -30.42 -1.97 -2.04
C LYS A 274 -29.74 -0.82 -1.29
N ASP A 275 -28.44 -0.91 -1.04
CA ASP A 275 -27.65 0.11 -0.33
C ASP A 275 -26.17 -0.02 -0.71
N VAL A 276 -25.83 0.34 -1.94
CA VAL A 276 -24.45 0.20 -2.45
C VAL A 276 -23.45 0.97 -1.58
N ILE A 277 -23.77 2.23 -1.23
CA ILE A 277 -22.90 3.11 -0.46
C ILE A 277 -22.68 2.54 0.96
N GLY A 278 -23.75 2.17 1.67
CA GLY A 278 -23.64 1.64 3.01
C GLY A 278 -23.02 0.25 3.05
N ASN A 279 -23.30 -0.61 2.07
CA ASN A 279 -22.65 -1.92 1.96
C ASN A 279 -21.15 -1.80 1.67
N LYS A 280 -20.76 -0.89 0.76
CA LYS A 280 -19.35 -0.61 0.45
C LYS A 280 -18.59 -0.11 1.66
N ALA A 281 -19.13 0.88 2.38
CA ALA A 281 -18.52 1.39 3.60
C ALA A 281 -18.34 0.31 4.69
N LYS A 282 -19.33 -0.56 4.87
CA LYS A 282 -19.22 -1.70 5.82
C LYS A 282 -18.18 -2.71 5.37
N ALA A 283 -18.16 -3.07 4.08
CA ALA A 283 -17.22 -4.04 3.54
C ALA A 283 -15.78 -3.53 3.67
N ASP A 284 -15.52 -2.26 3.34
CA ASP A 284 -14.20 -1.62 3.51
C ASP A 284 -13.77 -1.61 4.97
N LYS A 285 -14.69 -1.35 5.90
CA LYS A 285 -14.42 -1.39 7.35
C LYS A 285 -14.10 -2.81 7.85
N PHE A 286 -14.82 -3.83 7.37
CA PHE A 286 -14.66 -5.21 7.85
C PHE A 286 -13.52 -5.95 7.18
N TRP A 287 -13.16 -5.60 5.95
CA TRP A 287 -12.21 -6.36 5.15
C TRP A 287 -10.83 -6.54 5.80
N PRO A 288 -10.18 -5.50 6.38
CA PRO A 288 -8.89 -5.69 7.05
C PRO A 288 -8.93 -6.73 8.18
N ARG A 289 -10.02 -6.74 8.97
CA ARG A 289 -10.22 -7.73 10.05
C ARG A 289 -10.48 -9.14 9.48
N LEU A 290 -11.24 -9.25 8.40
CA LEU A 290 -11.44 -10.54 7.72
C LEU A 290 -10.11 -11.10 7.20
N VAL A 291 -9.28 -10.28 6.60
CA VAL A 291 -7.93 -10.65 6.17
C VAL A 291 -7.10 -11.14 7.35
N GLU A 292 -7.08 -10.42 8.46
CA GLU A 292 -6.31 -10.77 9.66
C GLU A 292 -6.66 -12.16 10.20
N VAL A 293 -7.97 -12.44 10.31
CA VAL A 293 -8.52 -13.67 10.89
C VAL A 293 -8.43 -14.85 9.91
N LYS A 294 -8.65 -14.62 8.62
CA LYS A 294 -8.88 -15.68 7.62
C LYS A 294 -7.68 -15.98 6.72
N ALA A 295 -6.79 -15.04 6.48
CA ALA A 295 -5.65 -15.28 5.60
C ALA A 295 -4.75 -16.40 6.15
N GLY A 296 -4.28 -17.26 5.25
CA GLY A 296 -3.49 -18.45 5.58
C GLY A 296 -4.32 -19.67 6.00
N GLN A 297 -5.64 -19.55 6.19
CA GLN A 297 -6.50 -20.71 6.43
C GLN A 297 -6.71 -21.53 5.15
N LYS A 298 -6.74 -22.87 5.27
CA LYS A 298 -6.98 -23.79 4.13
C LYS A 298 -8.37 -23.61 3.49
N ASN A 299 -9.37 -23.22 4.26
CA ASN A 299 -10.72 -22.90 3.77
C ASN A 299 -11.30 -21.71 4.55
N PRO A 300 -11.10 -20.47 4.07
CA PRO A 300 -11.53 -19.27 4.79
C PRO A 300 -13.03 -18.98 4.70
N VAL A 301 -13.79 -19.77 3.92
CA VAL A 301 -15.20 -19.50 3.56
C VAL A 301 -16.15 -19.74 4.73
N ASP A 302 -17.05 -18.77 4.99
CA ASP A 302 -18.08 -18.86 6.02
C ASP A 302 -19.32 -19.66 5.57
N SER A 303 -19.99 -20.28 6.54
CA SER A 303 -21.26 -20.94 6.32
C SER A 303 -22.40 -19.93 6.07
N LEU A 304 -23.40 -20.36 5.31
CA LEU A 304 -24.58 -19.54 5.00
C LEU A 304 -25.33 -19.12 6.26
N LEU A 305 -25.56 -20.06 7.18
CA LEU A 305 -26.36 -19.87 8.40
C LEU A 305 -25.53 -19.49 9.64
N GLY A 306 -24.21 -19.48 9.56
CA GLY A 306 -23.34 -19.14 10.69
C GLY A 306 -23.36 -17.65 11.04
N LYS A 307 -23.05 -17.32 12.30
CA LYS A 307 -22.80 -15.92 12.70
C LYS A 307 -21.53 -15.39 12.02
N SER A 308 -21.43 -14.08 11.86
CA SER A 308 -20.18 -13.46 11.39
C SER A 308 -19.04 -13.79 12.34
N VAL A 309 -17.85 -14.04 11.78
CA VAL A 309 -16.62 -14.20 12.59
C VAL A 309 -16.23 -12.93 13.34
N LEU A 310 -16.87 -11.79 13.02
CA LEU A 310 -16.66 -10.51 13.67
C LEU A 310 -17.77 -10.18 14.70
N ALA A 311 -18.74 -11.08 14.92
CA ALA A 311 -19.87 -10.85 15.82
C ALA A 311 -19.49 -10.75 17.31
N ASP A 312 -18.33 -11.29 17.70
CA ASP A 312 -17.85 -11.30 19.09
C ASP A 312 -16.67 -10.33 19.35
N ALA A 313 -16.21 -9.61 18.32
CA ALA A 313 -15.13 -8.64 18.43
C ALA A 313 -15.68 -7.23 18.74
N ARG A 314 -15.97 -6.97 20.02
CA ARG A 314 -16.26 -5.63 20.55
C ARG A 314 -15.01 -4.75 20.51
#